data_AF-A0A842Y6S5-F1
#
_entry.id   AF-A0A842Y6S5-F1
#
_cell.length_a   1.000
_cell.length_b   1.000
_cell.length_c   1.000
_cell.angle_alpha   90.00
_cell.angle_beta   90.00
_cell.angle_gamma   90.00
#
_symmetry.space_group_name_H-M   'P 1'
#
loop_
_entity.id
_entity.type
_entity.pdbx_description
1 polymer ?
#
loop_
_entity_poly.entity_id
_entity_poly.type
_entity_poly.pdbx_seq_one_letter_code
_entity_poly.pdbx_strand_id
1 'polypeptide(L)'
;MDTIKQIMDEHRVIERAIDVLDKINEGLEDGREIPPQLILSVLGVIIECIDEYHLGKEEEILIPFLEEIGKTELLSAIQAYSNTYKDGVQYIDAIIEAMDEYANGDVKAALKIIENGREYVGQVRPVFLQEDESIKSLKKILSKDEMEQLNKKFKDFEYDWDGPQVQKYQKIVRELERKSSLIAW
;
A
#
# COMPACT_ATOMS: atom_id res chain seq x y z
N MET A 1 -15.86 2.48 -15.48
CA MET A 1 -14.56 2.44 -14.77
C MET A 1 -13.81 1.23 -15.27
N ASP A 2 -12.49 1.26 -15.34
CA ASP A 2 -11.67 0.11 -15.70
C ASP A 2 -10.99 -0.40 -14.43
N THR A 3 -11.48 -1.51 -13.87
CA THR A 3 -10.99 -2.09 -12.60
C THR A 3 -9.49 -2.42 -12.67
N ILE A 4 -9.02 -2.99 -13.77
CA ILE A 4 -7.60 -3.34 -13.92
C ILE A 4 -6.77 -2.07 -13.87
N LYS A 5 -7.17 -1.04 -14.62
CA LYS A 5 -6.44 0.24 -14.59
C LYS A 5 -6.46 0.86 -13.18
N GLN A 6 -7.60 0.81 -12.49
CA GLN A 6 -7.75 1.39 -11.16
C GLN A 6 -6.79 0.76 -10.15
N ILE A 7 -6.79 -0.58 -10.04
CA ILE A 7 -5.88 -1.32 -9.15
C ILE A 7 -4.42 -1.04 -9.52
N MET A 8 -4.09 -1.03 -10.82
CA MET A 8 -2.73 -0.72 -11.28
C MET A 8 -2.29 0.70 -10.88
N ASP A 9 -3.19 1.70 -10.97
CA ASP A 9 -2.90 3.07 -10.54
C ASP A 9 -2.67 3.14 -9.01
N GLU A 10 -3.40 2.33 -8.24
CA GLU A 10 -3.21 2.18 -6.78
C GLU A 10 -1.86 1.54 -6.46
N HIS A 11 -1.48 0.42 -7.09
CA HIS A 11 -0.16 -0.19 -6.89
C HIS A 11 0.98 0.79 -7.14
N ARG A 12 0.86 1.69 -8.13
CA ARG A 12 1.88 2.73 -8.37
C ARG A 12 1.95 3.78 -7.26
N VAL A 13 0.83 4.08 -6.60
CA VAL A 13 0.81 4.94 -5.40
C VAL A 13 1.50 4.24 -4.24
N ILE A 14 1.17 2.97 -4.03
CA ILE A 14 1.70 2.12 -2.96
C ILE A 14 3.22 2.00 -3.10
N GLU A 15 3.71 1.57 -4.26
CA GLU A 15 5.14 1.46 -4.58
C GLU A 15 5.89 2.75 -4.22
N ARG A 16 5.36 3.90 -4.63
CA ARG A 16 5.98 5.21 -4.37
C ARG A 16 5.95 5.59 -2.88
N ALA A 17 4.92 5.19 -2.13
CA ALA A 17 4.88 5.39 -0.68
C ALA A 17 5.91 4.50 0.04
N ILE A 18 6.05 3.25 -0.38
CA ILE A 18 7.09 2.33 0.11
C ILE A 18 8.48 2.88 -0.17
N ASP A 19 8.73 3.44 -1.36
CA ASP A 19 10.00 4.07 -1.69
C ASP A 19 10.32 5.31 -0.84
N VAL A 20 9.30 6.06 -0.40
CA VAL A 20 9.48 7.15 0.56
C VAL A 20 9.89 6.60 1.93
N LEU A 21 9.23 5.53 2.41
CA LEU A 21 9.60 4.88 3.67
C LEU A 21 11.03 4.32 3.61
N ASP A 22 11.41 3.72 2.50
CA ASP A 22 12.75 3.17 2.29
C ASP A 22 13.84 4.26 2.37
N LYS A 23 13.59 5.42 1.74
CA LYS A 23 14.47 6.60 1.83
C LYS A 23 14.54 7.19 3.24
N ILE A 24 13.44 7.13 3.98
CA ILE A 24 13.43 7.55 5.39
C ILE A 24 14.35 6.63 6.20
N ASN A 25 14.27 5.32 6.00
CA ASN A 25 15.15 4.35 6.68
C ASN A 25 16.62 4.60 6.34
N GLU A 26 16.96 4.79 5.06
CA GLU A 26 18.31 5.20 4.64
C GLU A 26 18.76 6.50 5.35
N GLY A 27 17.86 7.47 5.48
CA GLY A 27 18.10 8.70 6.22
C GLY A 27 18.49 8.47 7.67
N LEU A 28 17.68 7.69 8.37
CA LEU A 28 17.91 7.36 9.78
C LEU A 28 19.20 6.55 9.97
N GLU A 29 19.49 5.60 9.08
CA GLU A 29 20.72 4.79 9.10
C GLU A 29 21.98 5.65 8.90
N ASP A 30 21.91 6.67 8.05
CA ASP A 30 22.98 7.65 7.85
C ASP A 30 23.12 8.64 9.03
N GLY A 31 22.25 8.53 10.05
CA GLY A 31 22.22 9.43 11.20
C GLY A 31 21.61 10.81 10.89
N ARG A 32 20.86 10.96 9.80
CA ARG A 32 20.18 12.21 9.45
C ARG A 32 18.96 12.41 10.34
N GLU A 33 18.70 13.67 10.69
CA GLU A 33 17.49 14.05 11.44
C GLU A 33 16.29 14.05 10.50
N ILE A 34 15.35 13.13 10.70
CA ILE A 34 14.13 13.04 9.91
C ILE A 34 12.97 13.64 10.71
N PRO A 35 12.21 14.61 10.16
CA PRO A 35 11.06 15.16 10.88
C PRO A 35 10.04 14.06 11.21
N PRO A 36 9.61 13.90 12.48
CA PRO A 36 8.62 12.89 12.86
C PRO A 36 7.33 12.96 12.03
N GLN A 37 6.91 14.17 11.65
CA GLN A 37 5.74 14.37 10.80
C GLN A 37 5.89 13.79 9.39
N LEU A 38 7.11 13.70 8.84
CA LEU A 38 7.34 13.05 7.55
C LEU A 38 7.10 11.54 7.64
N ILE A 39 7.59 10.91 8.72
CA ILE A 39 7.37 9.49 9.01
C ILE A 39 5.88 9.22 9.18
N LEU A 40 5.21 9.95 10.08
CA LEU A 40 3.77 9.80 10.29
C LEU A 40 2.94 10.02 9.01
N SER A 41 3.35 10.95 8.15
CA SER A 41 2.64 11.20 6.89
C SER A 41 2.76 10.05 5.90
N VAL A 42 3.92 9.36 5.82
CA VAL A 42 4.05 8.18 4.95
C VAL A 42 3.28 6.99 5.52
N LEU A 43 3.31 6.78 6.85
CA LEU A 43 2.53 5.73 7.51
C LEU A 43 1.01 5.94 7.31
N GLY A 44 0.55 7.20 7.37
CA GLY A 44 -0.85 7.53 7.08
C GLY A 44 -1.28 7.12 5.68
N VAL A 45 -0.43 7.33 4.66
CA VAL A 45 -0.72 6.84 3.30
C VAL A 45 -0.73 5.32 3.24
N ILE A 46 0.22 4.66 3.90
CA ILE A 46 0.28 3.20 3.96
C ILE A 46 -1.02 2.63 4.54
N ILE A 47 -1.47 3.14 5.69
CA ILE A 47 -2.68 2.65 6.36
C ILE A 47 -3.94 2.94 5.52
N GLU A 48 -4.17 4.20 5.14
CA GLU A 48 -5.42 4.59 4.47
C GLU A 48 -5.51 4.06 3.03
N CYS A 49 -4.39 4.06 2.29
CA CYS A 49 -4.38 3.67 0.88
C CYS A 49 -4.23 2.15 0.68
N ILE A 50 -3.34 1.49 1.44
CA ILE A 50 -3.09 0.04 1.25
C ILE A 50 -4.17 -0.74 1.99
N ASP A 51 -4.34 -0.50 3.29
CA ASP A 51 -5.20 -1.34 4.13
C ASP A 51 -6.69 -1.05 3.89
N GLU A 52 -7.12 0.21 4.01
CA GLU A 52 -8.54 0.51 3.92
C GLU A 52 -9.05 0.58 2.46
N TYR A 53 -8.34 1.29 1.58
CA TYR A 53 -8.83 1.56 0.22
C TYR A 53 -8.54 0.45 -0.80
N HIS A 54 -7.32 -0.08 -0.80
CA HIS A 54 -6.88 -1.09 -1.78
C HIS A 54 -7.32 -2.50 -1.34
N LEU A 55 -6.91 -2.97 -0.16
CA LEU A 55 -7.35 -4.28 0.34
C LEU A 55 -8.86 -4.32 0.52
N GLY A 56 -9.52 -3.24 0.95
CA GLY A 56 -10.99 -3.18 1.00
C GLY A 56 -11.66 -3.63 -0.30
N LYS A 57 -11.14 -3.19 -1.47
CA LYS A 57 -11.66 -3.65 -2.77
C LYS A 57 -11.33 -5.10 -3.04
N GLU A 58 -10.13 -5.55 -2.68
CA GLU A 58 -9.75 -6.93 -2.93
C GLU A 58 -10.60 -7.88 -2.08
N GLU A 59 -10.78 -7.57 -0.81
CA GLU A 59 -11.45 -8.43 0.16
C GLU A 59 -12.97 -8.39 0.07
N GLU A 60 -13.55 -7.23 -0.18
CA GLU A 60 -15.01 -7.09 -0.26
C GLU A 60 -15.54 -7.36 -1.67
N ILE A 61 -14.69 -7.28 -2.70
CA ILE A 61 -15.12 -7.37 -4.10
C ILE A 61 -14.37 -8.45 -4.87
N LEU A 62 -13.06 -8.31 -5.06
CA LEU A 62 -12.33 -9.14 -6.02
C LEU A 62 -12.29 -10.61 -5.60
N ILE A 63 -11.93 -10.88 -4.34
CA ILE A 63 -11.84 -12.22 -3.77
C ILE A 63 -13.22 -12.89 -3.78
N PRO A 64 -14.30 -12.30 -3.21
CA PRO A 64 -15.63 -12.90 -3.27
C PRO A 64 -16.14 -13.11 -4.71
N PHE A 65 -15.83 -12.18 -5.62
CA PHE A 65 -16.21 -12.32 -7.01
C PHE A 65 -15.51 -13.52 -7.66
N LEU A 66 -14.19 -13.66 -7.51
CA LEU A 66 -13.44 -14.79 -8.05
C LEU A 66 -13.89 -16.13 -7.46
N GLU A 67 -14.34 -16.14 -6.21
CA GLU A 67 -14.95 -17.31 -5.56
C GLU A 67 -16.27 -17.68 -6.24
N GLU A 68 -17.17 -16.71 -6.41
CA GLU A 68 -18.48 -16.88 -7.03
C GLU A 68 -18.39 -17.50 -8.43
N ILE A 69 -17.42 -17.05 -9.24
CA ILE A 69 -17.22 -17.54 -10.61
C ILE A 69 -16.22 -18.70 -10.72
N GLY A 70 -15.75 -19.24 -9.58
CA GLY A 70 -14.93 -20.46 -9.51
C GLY A 70 -13.51 -20.33 -10.06
N LYS A 71 -12.88 -19.15 -9.99
CA LYS A 71 -11.50 -18.89 -10.46
C LYS A 71 -10.48 -19.12 -9.34
N THR A 72 -10.38 -20.37 -8.88
CA THR A 72 -9.66 -20.74 -7.64
C THR A 72 -8.17 -20.41 -7.63
N GLU A 73 -7.44 -20.62 -8.74
CA GLU A 73 -6.00 -20.33 -8.79
C GLU A 73 -5.71 -18.83 -8.60
N LEU A 74 -6.45 -17.97 -9.31
CA LEU A 74 -6.30 -16.52 -9.19
C LEU A 74 -6.75 -16.03 -7.82
N LEU A 75 -7.86 -16.58 -7.30
CA LEU A 75 -8.34 -16.30 -5.95
C LEU A 75 -7.28 -16.59 -4.90
N SER A 76 -6.61 -17.74 -4.96
CA SER A 76 -5.57 -18.10 -3.99
C SER A 76 -4.35 -17.19 -4.08
N ALA A 77 -3.98 -16.73 -5.28
CA ALA A 77 -2.90 -15.76 -5.47
C ALA A 77 -3.24 -14.42 -4.81
N ILE A 78 -4.40 -13.83 -5.11
CA ILE A 78 -4.84 -12.55 -4.54
C ILE A 78 -4.98 -12.64 -3.01
N GLN A 79 -5.54 -13.73 -2.48
CA GLN A 79 -5.61 -13.95 -1.03
C GLN A 79 -4.23 -14.00 -0.37
N ALA A 80 -3.23 -14.62 -1.01
CA ALA A 80 -1.88 -14.66 -0.48
C ALA A 80 -1.23 -13.27 -0.44
N TYR A 81 -1.48 -12.43 -1.45
CA TYR A 81 -1.02 -11.04 -1.48
C TYR A 81 -1.69 -10.21 -0.38
N SER A 82 -3.02 -10.25 -0.26
CA SER A 82 -3.76 -9.57 0.83
C SER A 82 -3.23 -9.95 2.21
N ASN A 83 -3.04 -11.25 2.48
CA ASN A 83 -2.47 -11.72 3.75
C ASN A 83 -1.06 -11.15 3.99
N THR A 84 -0.25 -11.00 2.95
CA THR A 84 1.10 -10.45 3.08
C THR A 84 1.07 -8.97 3.47
N TYR A 85 0.15 -8.17 2.91
CA TYR A 85 -0.03 -6.78 3.33
C TYR A 85 -0.51 -6.69 4.78
N LYS A 86 -1.47 -7.54 5.18
CA LYS A 86 -2.00 -7.61 6.56
C LYS A 86 -0.95 -8.01 7.59
N ASP A 87 -0.13 -9.01 7.27
CA ASP A 87 0.99 -9.40 8.12
C ASP A 87 2.00 -8.26 8.29
N GLY A 88 2.07 -7.34 7.33
CA GLY A 88 2.91 -6.15 7.40
C GLY A 88 2.45 -5.11 8.44
N VAL A 89 1.18 -5.12 8.85
CA VAL A 89 0.61 -4.13 9.79
C VAL A 89 1.36 -4.13 11.13
N GLN A 90 1.85 -5.28 11.59
CA GLN A 90 2.62 -5.37 12.84
C GLN A 90 3.88 -4.48 12.84
N TYR A 91 4.53 -4.32 11.69
CA TYR A 91 5.72 -3.47 11.55
C TYR A 91 5.33 -2.00 11.59
N ILE A 92 4.21 -1.64 10.99
CA ILE A 92 3.65 -0.28 11.04
C ILE A 92 3.28 0.09 12.47
N ASP A 93 2.61 -0.80 13.20
CA ASP A 93 2.29 -0.60 14.61
C ASP A 93 3.55 -0.40 15.46
N ALA A 94 4.57 -1.23 15.26
CA ALA A 94 5.85 -1.11 15.97
C ALA A 94 6.58 0.21 15.68
N ILE A 95 6.49 0.75 14.46
CA ILE A 95 6.99 2.08 14.10
C ILE A 95 6.19 3.15 14.84
N ILE A 96 4.85 3.09 14.80
CA ILE A 96 3.96 4.06 15.46
C ILE A 96 4.24 4.14 16.96
N GLU A 97 4.39 2.99 17.63
CA GLU A 97 4.75 2.92 19.05
C GLU A 97 6.08 3.60 19.38
N ALA A 98 7.03 3.63 18.44
CA ALA A 98 8.34 4.25 18.63
C ALA A 98 8.33 5.77 18.39
N MET A 99 7.26 6.33 17.81
CA MET A 99 7.26 7.71 17.31
C MET A 99 7.41 8.76 18.41
N ASP A 100 6.81 8.54 19.58
CA ASP A 100 6.90 9.50 20.69
C ASP A 100 8.32 9.57 21.25
N GLU A 101 8.98 8.43 21.45
CA GLU A 101 10.37 8.36 21.91
C GLU A 101 11.34 8.92 20.85
N TYR A 102 11.09 8.62 19.58
CA TYR A 102 11.85 9.16 18.44
C TYR A 102 11.75 10.69 18.38
N ALA A 103 10.55 11.25 18.54
CA ALA A 103 10.33 12.70 18.54
C ALA A 103 11.04 13.40 19.71
N ASN A 104 11.37 12.68 20.78
CA ASN A 104 12.16 13.18 21.91
C ASN A 104 13.67 12.92 21.78
N GLY A 105 14.12 12.39 20.64
CA GLY A 105 15.54 12.18 20.33
C GLY A 105 16.13 10.85 20.83
N ASP A 106 15.31 9.85 21.13
CA ASP A 106 15.81 8.53 21.53
C ASP A 106 16.38 7.75 20.33
N VAL A 107 17.68 7.45 20.39
CA VAL A 107 18.41 6.66 19.38
C VAL A 107 17.86 5.23 19.27
N LYS A 108 17.41 4.62 20.37
CA LYS A 108 16.81 3.28 20.34
C LYS A 108 15.49 3.26 19.58
N ALA A 109 14.69 4.32 19.73
CA ALA A 109 13.46 4.48 18.98
C ALA A 109 13.75 4.62 17.47
N ALA A 110 14.78 5.38 17.09
CA ALA A 110 15.23 5.46 15.70
C ALA A 110 15.63 4.08 15.14
N LEU A 111 16.35 3.25 15.91
CA LEU A 111 16.68 1.87 15.51
C LEU A 111 15.43 1.01 15.33
N LYS A 112 14.45 1.10 16.24
CA LYS A 112 13.18 0.36 16.11
C LYS A 112 12.43 0.77 14.83
N ILE A 113 12.44 2.06 14.48
CA ILE A 113 11.82 2.56 13.23
C ILE A 113 12.54 1.96 12.01
N ILE A 114 13.88 1.99 11.98
CA ILE A 114 14.67 1.43 10.88
C ILE A 114 14.38 -0.06 10.71
N GLU A 115 14.49 -0.85 11.78
CA GLU A 115 14.32 -2.29 11.74
C GLU A 115 12.94 -2.68 11.19
N ASN A 116 11.87 -2.11 11.76
CA ASN A 116 10.51 -2.41 11.32
C ASN A 116 10.21 -1.83 9.93
N GLY A 117 10.76 -0.66 9.60
CA GLY A 117 10.62 -0.06 8.28
C GLY A 117 11.25 -0.92 7.18
N ARG A 118 12.42 -1.51 7.43
CA ARG A 118 13.09 -2.42 6.49
C ARG A 118 12.35 -3.73 6.33
N GLU A 119 11.85 -4.32 7.41
CA GLU A 119 11.02 -5.53 7.36
C GLU A 119 9.74 -5.28 6.54
N TYR A 120 9.04 -4.17 6.80
CA TYR A 120 7.84 -3.80 6.04
C TYR A 120 8.12 -3.62 4.54
N VAL A 121 9.16 -2.85 4.19
CA VAL A 121 9.57 -2.64 2.79
C VAL A 121 9.93 -3.97 2.12
N GLY A 122 10.72 -4.81 2.80
CA GLY A 122 11.18 -6.10 2.28
C GLY A 122 10.03 -7.07 2.03
N GLN A 123 9.03 -7.07 2.89
CA GLN A 123 7.84 -7.93 2.76
C GLN A 123 6.88 -7.44 1.68
N VAL A 124 6.58 -6.14 1.64
CA VAL A 124 5.50 -5.60 0.79
C VAL A 124 5.96 -5.31 -0.64
N ARG A 125 7.22 -4.89 -0.84
CA ARG A 125 7.71 -4.50 -2.18
C ARG A 125 7.59 -5.59 -3.25
N PRO A 126 7.86 -6.88 -2.97
CA PRO A 126 7.67 -7.95 -3.95
C PRO A 126 6.20 -8.20 -4.31
N VAL A 127 5.26 -7.90 -3.42
CA VAL A 127 3.84 -8.26 -3.54
C VAL A 127 3.19 -7.55 -4.71
N PHE A 128 3.25 -6.21 -4.76
CA PHE A 128 2.57 -5.45 -5.81
C PHE A 128 3.08 -5.80 -7.22
N LEU A 129 4.34 -6.24 -7.38
CA LEU A 129 4.88 -6.69 -8.67
C LEU A 129 4.28 -8.04 -9.12
N GLN A 130 4.07 -8.94 -8.16
CA GLN A 130 3.46 -10.25 -8.43
C GLN A 130 1.95 -10.11 -8.67
N GLU A 131 1.32 -9.27 -7.86
CA GLU A 131 -0.10 -8.93 -7.94
C GLU A 131 -0.45 -8.23 -9.25
N ASP A 132 0.38 -7.28 -9.70
CA ASP A 132 0.30 -6.64 -11.03
C ASP A 132 0.03 -7.65 -12.16
N GLU A 133 0.77 -8.76 -12.19
CA GLU A 133 0.63 -9.78 -13.23
C GLU A 133 -0.68 -10.56 -13.08
N SER A 134 -1.07 -10.87 -11.85
CA SER A 134 -2.35 -11.50 -11.52
C SER A 134 -3.53 -10.61 -11.92
N ILE A 135 -3.48 -9.32 -11.59
CA ILE A 135 -4.50 -8.33 -11.94
C ILE A 135 -4.59 -8.13 -13.46
N LYS A 136 -3.46 -8.02 -14.17
CA LYS A 136 -3.45 -7.94 -15.65
C LYS A 136 -4.06 -9.19 -16.31
N SER A 137 -3.92 -10.35 -15.67
CA SER A 137 -4.44 -11.62 -16.19
C SER A 137 -5.97 -11.70 -16.21
N LEU A 138 -6.67 -10.89 -15.38
CA LEU A 138 -8.14 -10.82 -15.34
C LEU A 138 -8.75 -10.62 -16.73
N LYS A 139 -8.15 -9.75 -17.56
CA LYS A 139 -8.63 -9.47 -18.93
C LYS A 139 -8.64 -10.70 -19.84
N LYS A 140 -7.80 -11.70 -19.56
CA LYS A 140 -7.71 -12.96 -20.32
C LYS A 140 -8.57 -14.05 -19.70
N ILE A 141 -8.72 -14.03 -18.37
CA ILE A 141 -9.38 -15.09 -17.59
C ILE A 141 -10.90 -14.89 -17.50
N LEU A 142 -11.34 -13.64 -17.48
CA LEU A 142 -12.74 -13.26 -17.37
C LEU A 142 -13.36 -13.02 -18.74
N SER A 143 -14.59 -13.49 -18.90
CA SER A 143 -15.44 -13.12 -20.02
C SER A 143 -15.78 -11.64 -19.97
N LYS A 144 -16.32 -11.11 -21.07
CA LYS A 144 -16.74 -9.72 -21.15
C LYS A 144 -17.82 -9.38 -20.11
N ASP A 145 -18.77 -10.29 -19.90
CA ASP A 145 -19.88 -10.07 -18.97
C ASP A 145 -19.41 -10.12 -17.51
N GLU A 146 -18.48 -11.03 -17.17
CA GLU A 146 -17.83 -11.07 -15.85
C GLU A 146 -17.01 -9.80 -15.59
N MET A 147 -16.23 -9.33 -16.56
CA MET A 147 -15.49 -8.06 -16.45
C MET A 147 -16.42 -6.86 -16.23
N GLU A 148 -17.56 -6.81 -16.92
CA GLU A 148 -18.54 -5.71 -16.75
C GLU A 148 -19.16 -5.74 -15.35
N GLN A 149 -19.48 -6.92 -14.83
CA GLN A 149 -19.98 -7.09 -13.46
C GLN A 149 -18.94 -6.64 -12.42
N LEU A 150 -17.69 -7.03 -12.59
CA LEU A 150 -16.59 -6.62 -11.72
C LEU A 150 -16.38 -5.09 -11.76
N ASN A 151 -16.35 -4.49 -12.95
CA ASN A 151 -16.25 -3.05 -13.13
C ASN A 151 -17.39 -2.29 -12.44
N LYS A 152 -18.61 -2.85 -12.44
CA LYS A 152 -19.75 -2.27 -11.74
C LYS A 152 -19.56 -2.32 -10.22
N LYS A 153 -19.19 -3.47 -9.66
CA LYS A 153 -18.98 -3.61 -8.21
C LYS A 153 -17.89 -2.66 -7.70
N PHE A 154 -16.78 -2.55 -8.42
CA PHE A 154 -15.73 -1.57 -8.10
C PHE A 154 -16.23 -0.13 -8.18
N LYS A 155 -17.07 0.19 -9.18
CA LYS A 155 -17.63 1.54 -9.30
C LYS A 155 -18.57 1.87 -8.14
N ASP A 156 -19.32 0.89 -7.66
CA ASP A 156 -20.21 1.05 -6.51
C ASP A 156 -19.37 1.30 -5.23
N PHE A 157 -18.28 0.56 -5.01
CA PHE A 157 -17.32 0.85 -3.93
C PHE A 157 -16.75 2.27 -4.01
N GLU A 158 -16.29 2.72 -5.18
CA GLU A 158 -15.77 4.08 -5.35
C GLU A 158 -16.82 5.18 -5.12
N TYR A 159 -18.10 4.86 -5.26
CA TYR A 159 -19.19 5.78 -4.96
C TYR A 159 -19.48 5.87 -3.46
N ASP A 160 -19.36 4.75 -2.75
CA ASP A 160 -19.61 4.66 -1.31
C ASP A 160 -18.39 5.04 -0.46
N TRP A 161 -17.18 4.96 -1.03
CA TRP A 161 -15.93 5.36 -0.38
C TRP A 161 -15.93 6.85 -0.01
N ASP A 162 -15.75 7.15 1.28
CA ASP A 162 -15.74 8.51 1.83
C ASP A 162 -14.34 9.10 2.02
N GLY A 163 -13.30 8.30 1.79
CA GLY A 163 -11.90 8.71 1.83
C GLY A 163 -11.35 9.30 0.52
N PRO A 164 -10.03 9.52 0.45
CA PRO A 164 -9.36 9.99 -0.76
C PRO A 164 -9.44 8.97 -1.90
N GLN A 165 -9.67 9.46 -3.11
CA GLN A 165 -9.50 8.65 -4.33
C GLN A 165 -8.03 8.60 -4.76
N VAL A 166 -7.68 7.64 -5.62
CA VAL A 166 -6.31 7.42 -6.11
C VAL A 166 -5.58 8.69 -6.57
N GLN A 167 -6.25 9.64 -7.25
CA GLN A 167 -5.59 10.87 -7.72
C GLN A 167 -5.19 11.81 -6.58
N LYS A 168 -5.88 11.75 -5.44
CA LYS A 168 -5.51 12.49 -4.24
C LYS A 168 -4.28 11.86 -3.58
N TYR A 169 -4.24 10.54 -3.45
CA TYR A 169 -3.04 9.84 -2.95
C TYR A 169 -1.82 10.08 -3.84
N GLN A 170 -1.98 10.07 -5.17
CA GLN A 170 -0.90 10.41 -6.10
C GLN A 170 -0.28 11.80 -5.82
N LYS A 171 -1.09 12.78 -5.41
CA LYS A 171 -0.63 14.12 -5.03
C LYS A 171 0.06 14.11 -3.67
N ILE A 172 -0.51 13.41 -2.69
CA ILE A 172 0.07 13.28 -1.34
C ILE A 172 1.46 12.63 -1.45
N VAL A 173 1.57 11.47 -2.11
CA VAL A 173 2.84 10.77 -2.28
C VAL A 173 3.85 11.61 -3.06
N ARG A 174 3.42 12.38 -4.07
CA ARG A 174 4.31 13.31 -4.77
C ARG A 174 4.90 14.38 -3.83
N GLU A 175 4.11 14.87 -2.90
CA GLU A 175 4.59 15.82 -1.90
C GLU A 175 5.58 15.16 -0.93
N LEU A 176 5.30 13.93 -0.51
CA LEU A 176 6.17 13.14 0.36
C LEU A 176 7.51 12.83 -0.30
N GLU A 177 7.52 12.43 -1.57
CA GLU A 177 8.74 12.24 -2.37
C GLU A 177 9.59 13.50 -2.43
N ARG A 178 8.95 14.67 -2.61
CA ARG A 178 9.66 15.95 -2.62
C ARG A 178 10.27 16.24 -1.26
N LYS A 179 9.53 16.01 -0.16
CA LYS A 179 10.02 16.21 1.20
C LYS A 179 11.16 15.25 1.55
N SER A 180 11.04 13.97 1.18
CA SER A 180 12.08 12.96 1.43
C SER A 180 13.34 13.17 0.57
N SER A 181 13.21 13.84 -0.57
CA SER A 181 14.38 14.21 -1.38
C SER A 181 15.12 15.44 -0.84
N LEU A 182 14.47 16.28 -0.02
CA LEU A 182 15.09 17.47 0.58
C LEU A 182 15.91 17.16 1.83
N ILE A 183 15.66 16.02 2.47
CA ILE A 183 16.47 15.47 3.57
C ILE A 183 17.66 14.63 3.05
N ALA A 184 17.82 14.51 1.73
CA ALA A 184 18.84 13.69 1.08
C ALA A 184 20.23 14.34 0.94
N TRP A 185 20.46 15.51 1.54
CA TRP A 185 21.66 16.33 1.35
C TRP A 185 22.23 16.87 2.65
#